data_AF-A0A7J5XDX1-F1
#
_entry.id   AF-A0A7J5XDX1-F1
#
_cell.length_a   1.000
_cell.length_b   1.000
_cell.length_c   1.000
_cell.angle_alpha   90.00
_cell.angle_beta   90.00
_cell.angle_gamma   90.00
#
_symmetry.space_group_name_H-M   'P 1'
#
loop_
_entity.id
_entity.type
_entity.pdbx_description
1 polymer ?
#
loop_
_entity_poly.entity_id
_entity_poly.type
_entity_poly.pdbx_seq_one_letter_code
_entity_poly.pdbx_strand_id
1 'polypeptide(L)'
;MPKKFQGENSKAATAKARKAEAKAVADADKKKQEEDALWQETDKLVLKKGQRKDDKEKKRLELLERKKENQRLLDEETSTIKGKALREASERVTRAEIEEVLQNEQQQLKDQDLKPKEKSHLDTPLEENVNRIIPEEGTVEARSIEDAIARRMKAAFAAYEEANMPRLKQENPNMRLSQLKQQLKKE
;
A
#
# COMPACT_ATOMS: atom_id res chain seq x y z
N MET A 1 -20.82 -49.04 21.01
CA MET A 1 -20.16 -48.19 20.00
C MET A 1 -20.95 -46.88 19.86
N PRO A 2 -20.39 -45.71 20.20
CA PRO A 2 -21.14 -44.46 20.13
C PRO A 2 -21.38 -44.08 18.67
N LYS A 3 -22.66 -43.92 18.29
CA LYS A 3 -23.11 -43.48 16.95
C LYS A 3 -22.44 -42.14 16.62
N LYS A 4 -21.66 -42.11 15.53
CA LYS A 4 -21.00 -40.91 15.03
C LYS A 4 -22.05 -39.86 14.63
N PHE A 5 -21.93 -38.68 15.21
CA PHE A 5 -22.54 -37.37 14.88
C PHE A 5 -23.88 -37.42 14.10
N GLN A 6 -25.00 -37.16 14.79
CA GLN A 6 -26.33 -37.03 14.18
C GLN A 6 -26.57 -35.69 13.45
N GLY A 7 -25.49 -34.96 13.10
CA GLY A 7 -25.56 -33.64 12.46
C GLY A 7 -24.54 -33.51 11.34
N GLU A 8 -24.84 -32.65 10.37
CA GLU A 8 -23.95 -32.37 9.25
C GLU A 8 -22.62 -31.79 9.75
N ASN A 9 -21.50 -32.26 9.21
CA ASN A 9 -20.17 -31.80 9.61
C ASN A 9 -20.03 -30.29 9.30
N SER A 10 -19.78 -29.46 10.33
CA SER A 10 -19.63 -28.00 10.21
C SER A 10 -18.64 -27.57 9.12
N LYS A 11 -17.55 -28.32 8.92
CA LYS A 11 -16.59 -28.07 7.82
C LYS A 11 -17.19 -28.36 6.44
N ALA A 12 -18.02 -29.39 6.33
CA ALA A 12 -18.71 -29.72 5.09
C ALA A 12 -19.83 -28.70 4.78
N ALA A 13 -20.57 -28.25 5.79
CA ALA A 13 -21.60 -27.22 5.64
C ALA A 13 -21.00 -25.87 5.19
N THR A 14 -19.90 -25.43 5.80
CA THR A 14 -19.19 -24.20 5.40
C THR A 14 -18.58 -24.30 4.00
N ALA A 15 -18.02 -25.46 3.61
CA ALA A 15 -17.51 -25.66 2.26
C ALA A 15 -18.63 -25.67 1.21
N LYS A 16 -19.78 -26.29 1.50
CA LYS A 16 -20.97 -26.24 0.64
C LYS A 16 -21.52 -24.82 0.52
N ALA A 17 -21.57 -24.06 1.62
CA ALA A 17 -22.01 -22.67 1.62
C ALA A 17 -21.11 -21.81 0.71
N ARG A 18 -19.78 -21.90 0.85
CA ARG A 18 -18.84 -21.18 -0.03
C ARG A 18 -19.01 -21.55 -1.50
N LYS A 19 -19.21 -22.83 -1.81
CA LYS A 19 -19.45 -23.27 -3.19
C LYS A 19 -20.78 -22.76 -3.73
N ALA A 20 -21.82 -22.71 -2.91
CA ALA A 20 -23.11 -22.16 -3.27
C ALA A 20 -23.04 -20.64 -3.49
N GLU A 21 -22.34 -19.91 -2.63
CA GLU A 21 -22.09 -18.47 -2.77
C GLU A 21 -21.29 -18.16 -4.04
N ALA A 22 -20.19 -18.87 -4.30
CA ALA A 22 -19.41 -18.68 -5.53
C ALA A 22 -20.24 -18.97 -6.79
N LYS A 23 -21.10 -20.00 -6.75
CA LYS A 23 -22.03 -20.28 -7.85
C LYS A 23 -23.07 -19.17 -8.00
N ALA A 24 -23.65 -18.69 -6.90
CA ALA A 24 -24.64 -17.62 -6.93
C ALA A 24 -24.05 -16.31 -7.48
N VAL A 25 -22.81 -15.98 -7.12
CA VAL A 25 -22.07 -14.83 -7.67
C VAL A 25 -21.84 -15.03 -9.17
N ALA A 26 -21.34 -16.19 -9.60
CA ALA A 26 -21.12 -16.46 -11.02
C ALA A 26 -22.42 -16.43 -11.84
N ASP A 27 -23.52 -16.95 -11.29
CA ASP A 27 -24.82 -16.92 -11.95
C ASP A 27 -25.40 -15.49 -11.96
N ALA A 28 -25.17 -14.68 -10.93
CA ALA A 28 -25.54 -13.27 -10.90
C ALA A 28 -24.72 -12.44 -11.91
N ASP A 29 -23.42 -12.67 -12.01
CA ASP A 29 -22.54 -12.01 -12.98
C ASP A 29 -22.94 -12.35 -14.41
N LYS A 30 -23.28 -13.62 -14.69
CA LYS A 30 -23.80 -14.03 -16.00
C LYS A 30 -25.11 -13.35 -16.34
N LYS A 31 -26.08 -13.34 -15.41
CA LYS A 31 -27.36 -12.64 -15.61
C LYS A 31 -27.15 -11.16 -15.84
N LYS A 32 -26.27 -10.53 -15.08
CA LYS A 32 -25.91 -9.12 -15.26
C LYS A 32 -25.29 -8.88 -16.64
N GLN A 33 -24.37 -9.74 -17.09
CA GLN A 33 -23.79 -9.63 -18.43
C GLN A 33 -24.83 -9.81 -19.55
N GLU A 34 -25.78 -10.74 -19.38
CA GLU A 34 -26.88 -10.95 -20.33
C GLU A 34 -27.83 -9.74 -20.37
N GLU A 35 -28.17 -9.17 -19.21
CA GLU A 35 -28.95 -7.94 -19.10
C GLU A 35 -28.19 -6.76 -19.72
N ASP A 36 -26.93 -6.54 -19.34
CA ASP A 36 -26.09 -5.48 -19.88
C ASP A 36 -25.98 -5.62 -21.41
N ALA A 37 -25.82 -6.84 -21.94
CA ALA A 37 -25.79 -7.12 -23.37
C ALA A 37 -27.13 -6.82 -24.06
N LEU A 38 -28.26 -7.16 -23.44
CA LEU A 38 -29.59 -6.85 -23.96
C LEU A 38 -29.82 -5.34 -24.05
N TRP A 39 -29.25 -4.58 -23.12
CA TRP A 39 -29.35 -3.12 -23.05
C TRP A 39 -28.20 -2.39 -23.76
N GLN A 40 -27.36 -3.08 -24.54
CA GLN A 40 -26.32 -2.41 -25.33
C GLN A 40 -26.92 -1.56 -26.44
N GLU A 41 -26.44 -0.31 -26.53
CA GLU A 41 -26.79 0.59 -27.61
C GLU A 41 -26.09 0.16 -28.90
N THR A 42 -26.88 -0.11 -29.94
CA THR A 42 -26.38 -0.57 -31.25
C THR A 42 -26.56 0.47 -32.35
N ASP A 43 -27.28 1.56 -32.10
CA ASP A 43 -27.45 2.61 -33.10
C ASP A 43 -26.12 3.35 -33.34
N LYS A 44 -25.62 3.23 -34.58
CA LYS A 44 -24.42 3.90 -35.08
C LYS A 44 -24.43 5.41 -34.85
N LEU A 45 -25.58 6.08 -34.96
CA LEU A 45 -25.66 7.53 -34.76
C LEU A 45 -25.51 7.91 -33.29
N VAL A 46 -26.12 7.15 -32.39
CA VAL A 46 -26.00 7.32 -30.94
C VAL A 46 -24.57 7.03 -30.49
N LEU A 47 -23.98 5.92 -30.94
CA LEU A 47 -22.58 5.57 -30.66
C LEU A 47 -21.61 6.64 -31.14
N LYS A 48 -21.78 7.15 -32.36
CA LYS A 48 -20.95 8.25 -32.89
C LYS A 48 -21.11 9.54 -32.10
N LYS A 49 -22.30 9.81 -31.56
CA LYS A 49 -22.55 10.97 -30.68
C LYS A 49 -21.89 10.79 -29.31
N GLY A 50 -21.92 9.57 -28.75
CA GLY A 50 -21.20 9.19 -27.54
C GLY A 50 -19.69 9.40 -27.70
N GLN A 51 -19.10 8.79 -28.72
CA GLN A 51 -17.67 8.92 -29.03
C GLN A 51 -17.22 10.38 -29.18
N ARG A 52 -18.00 11.21 -29.88
CA ARG A 52 -17.68 12.65 -30.01
C ARG A 52 -17.69 13.40 -28.68
N LYS A 53 -18.55 13.00 -27.73
CA LYS A 53 -18.56 13.56 -26.38
C LYS A 53 -17.35 13.06 -25.58
N ASP A 54 -17.10 11.76 -25.60
CA ASP A 54 -15.99 11.14 -24.90
C ASP A 54 -14.64 11.69 -25.38
N ASP A 55 -14.47 11.87 -26.69
CA ASP A 55 -13.27 12.48 -27.28
C ASP A 55 -13.09 13.94 -26.85
N LYS A 56 -14.20 14.69 -26.70
CA LYS A 56 -14.17 16.09 -26.25
C LYS A 56 -13.82 16.17 -24.76
N GLU A 57 -14.37 15.28 -23.95
CA GLU A 57 -14.07 15.19 -22.51
C GLU A 57 -12.64 14.72 -22.28
N LYS A 58 -12.18 13.69 -23.01
CA LYS A 58 -10.80 13.21 -22.97
C LYS A 58 -9.80 14.32 -23.32
N LYS A 59 -10.03 15.06 -24.41
CA LYS A 59 -9.19 16.22 -24.79
C LYS A 59 -9.21 17.31 -23.71
N ARG A 60 -10.35 17.56 -23.09
CA ARG A 60 -10.45 18.55 -21.99
C ARG A 60 -9.65 18.10 -20.77
N LEU A 61 -9.75 16.83 -20.39
CA LEU A 61 -9.02 16.26 -19.27
C LEU A 61 -7.51 16.24 -19.54
N GLU A 62 -7.09 15.80 -20.72
CA GLU A 62 -5.68 15.80 -21.13
C GLU A 62 -5.08 17.22 -21.10
N LEU A 63 -5.82 18.23 -21.57
CA LEU A 63 -5.37 19.63 -21.49
C LEU A 63 -5.27 20.13 -20.04
N LEU A 64 -6.18 19.71 -19.16
CA LEU A 64 -6.13 20.08 -17.74
C LEU A 64 -4.99 19.36 -17.02
N GLU A 65 -4.76 18.09 -17.31
CA GLU A 65 -3.64 17.30 -16.80
C GLU A 65 -2.32 17.88 -17.27
N ARG A 66 -2.18 18.18 -18.57
CA ARG A 66 -0.98 18.84 -19.11
C ARG A 66 -0.74 20.21 -18.46
N LYS A 67 -1.80 21.00 -18.24
CA LYS A 67 -1.68 22.29 -17.53
C LYS A 67 -1.25 22.09 -16.08
N LYS A 68 -1.81 21.09 -15.39
CA LYS A 68 -1.48 20.77 -14.00
C LYS A 68 -0.03 20.28 -13.88
N GLU A 69 0.43 19.46 -14.81
CA GLU A 69 1.80 18.98 -14.88
C GLU A 69 2.78 20.13 -15.18
N ASN A 70 2.49 20.98 -16.17
CA ASN A 70 3.29 22.17 -16.44
C ASN A 70 3.36 23.12 -15.23
N GLN A 71 2.23 23.33 -14.55
CA GLN A 71 2.19 24.15 -13.34
C GLN A 71 3.05 23.54 -12.23
N ARG A 72 2.96 22.21 -12.05
CA ARG A 72 3.77 21.50 -11.07
C ARG A 72 5.27 21.65 -11.37
N LEU A 73 5.69 21.51 -12.62
CA LEU A 73 7.09 21.71 -13.03
C LEU A 73 7.54 23.16 -12.77
N LEU A 74 6.69 24.15 -13.10
CA LEU A 74 6.97 25.56 -12.79
C LEU A 74 7.11 25.80 -11.28
N ASP A 75 6.26 25.19 -10.46
CA ASP A 75 6.33 25.31 -9.00
C ASP A 75 7.61 24.65 -8.45
N GLU A 76 8.01 23.49 -8.99
CA GLU A 76 9.28 22.82 -8.66
C GLU A 76 10.50 23.67 -9.05
N GLU A 77 10.51 24.26 -10.25
CA GLU A 77 11.56 25.18 -10.71
C GLU A 77 11.61 26.46 -9.87
N THR A 78 10.46 27.11 -9.64
CA THR A 78 10.40 28.33 -8.84
C THR A 78 10.77 28.09 -7.39
N SER A 79 10.47 26.92 -6.81
CA SER A 79 10.93 26.58 -5.46
C SER A 79 12.46 26.44 -5.40
N THR A 80 13.07 25.83 -6.42
CA THR A 80 14.53 25.68 -6.56
C THR A 80 15.21 27.03 -6.76
N ILE A 81 14.63 27.91 -7.59
CA ILE A 81 15.15 29.26 -7.85
C ILE A 81 14.92 30.18 -6.65
N LYS A 82 13.77 30.10 -5.97
CA LYS A 82 13.47 30.91 -4.78
C LYS A 82 14.37 30.54 -3.60
N GLY A 83 14.83 29.30 -3.50
CA GLY A 83 15.92 28.91 -2.59
C GLY A 83 17.29 29.50 -2.94
N LYS A 84 17.46 30.01 -4.16
CA LYS A 84 18.69 30.66 -4.67
C LYS A 84 18.56 32.19 -4.83
N ALA A 85 17.39 32.77 -4.58
CA ALA A 85 17.13 34.19 -4.79
C ALA A 85 17.33 35.01 -3.52
N LEU A 86 18.61 35.24 -3.17
CA LEU A 86 19.08 36.52 -2.65
C LEU A 86 20.57 36.71 -3.03
N ARG A 87 20.82 36.85 -4.33
CA ARG A 87 21.95 37.65 -4.80
C ARG A 87 21.39 38.59 -5.85
N GLU A 88 21.37 39.87 -5.48
CA GLU A 88 20.91 40.97 -6.31
C GLU A 88 21.56 40.90 -7.69
N ALA A 89 20.79 41.30 -8.71
CA ALA A 89 21.27 41.43 -10.08
C ALA A 89 22.58 42.22 -10.07
N SER A 90 23.65 41.59 -10.57
CA SER A 90 24.97 42.17 -10.54
C SER A 90 24.99 43.46 -11.35
N GLU A 91 25.31 44.55 -10.64
CA GLU A 91 25.93 45.75 -11.18
C GLU A 91 27.03 45.39 -12.18
N ARG A 92 27.25 46.28 -13.14
CA ARG A 92 28.18 46.13 -14.27
C ARG A 92 29.48 45.44 -13.83
N VAL A 93 29.63 44.18 -14.23
CA VAL A 93 30.80 43.36 -13.89
C VAL A 93 32.02 43.94 -14.57
N THR A 94 33.10 44.17 -13.81
CA THR A 94 34.33 44.72 -14.36
C THR A 94 35.06 43.66 -15.20
N ARG A 95 35.84 44.10 -16.21
CA ARG A 95 36.57 43.17 -17.10
C ARG A 95 37.47 42.18 -16.34
N ALA A 96 38.04 42.60 -15.20
CA ALA A 96 38.86 41.75 -14.36
C ALA A 96 38.06 40.59 -13.74
N GLU A 97 36.84 40.83 -13.29
CA GLU A 97 35.96 39.78 -12.75
C GLU A 97 35.51 38.80 -13.83
N ILE A 98 35.32 39.25 -15.07
CA ILE A 98 35.01 38.35 -16.19
C ILE A 98 36.19 37.42 -16.48
N GLU A 99 37.42 37.94 -16.46
CA GLU A 99 38.63 37.14 -16.67
C GLU A 99 38.85 36.15 -15.51
N GLU A 100 38.54 36.53 -14.26
CA GLU A 100 38.61 35.64 -13.10
C GLU A 100 37.58 34.50 -13.16
N VAL A 101 36.33 34.81 -13.54
CA VAL A 101 35.28 33.79 -13.70
C VAL A 101 35.64 32.80 -14.81
N LEU A 102 36.19 33.27 -15.93
CA LEU A 102 36.66 32.40 -17.02
C LEU A 102 37.82 31.50 -16.60
N GLN A 103 38.76 32.00 -15.80
CA GLN A 103 39.86 31.19 -15.27
C GLN A 103 39.35 30.13 -14.28
N ASN A 104 38.42 30.51 -13.40
CA ASN A 104 37.79 29.57 -12.46
C ASN A 104 36.97 28.49 -13.20
N GLU A 105 36.25 28.85 -14.26
CA GLU A 105 35.52 27.89 -15.10
C GLU A 105 36.47 26.92 -15.81
N GLN A 106 37.59 27.41 -16.36
CA GLN A 106 38.62 26.55 -16.95
C GLN A 106 39.27 25.62 -15.92
N GLN A 107 39.50 26.08 -14.70
CA GLN A 107 40.02 25.22 -13.63
C GLN A 107 38.99 24.17 -13.22
N GLN A 108 37.72 24.54 -13.08
CA GLN A 108 36.65 23.59 -12.76
C GLN A 108 36.44 22.53 -13.86
N LEU A 109 36.62 22.89 -15.13
CA LEU A 109 36.58 21.93 -16.24
C LEU A 109 37.77 20.95 -16.16
N LYS A 110 38.98 21.45 -15.87
CA LYS A 110 40.16 20.59 -15.64
C LYS A 110 39.98 19.68 -14.43
N ASP A 111 39.41 20.17 -13.35
CA ASP A 111 39.12 19.38 -12.14
C ASP A 111 38.00 18.37 -12.37
N GLN A 112 37.04 18.66 -13.25
CA GLN A 112 36.02 17.70 -13.68
C GLN A 112 36.59 16.58 -14.54
N ASP A 113 37.55 16.87 -15.42
CA ASP A 113 38.27 15.85 -16.20
C ASP A 113 39.17 14.96 -15.33
N LEU A 114 39.59 15.46 -14.16
CA LEU A 114 40.38 14.71 -13.18
C LEU A 114 39.54 13.94 -12.15
N LYS A 115 38.22 14.15 -12.11
CA LYS A 115 37.34 13.33 -11.26
C LYS A 115 37.23 11.92 -11.85
N PRO A 116 37.50 10.87 -11.06
CA PRO A 116 37.35 9.50 -11.54
C PRO A 116 35.88 9.28 -11.95
N LYS A 117 35.68 8.81 -13.18
CA LYS A 117 34.36 8.45 -13.72
C LYS A 117 33.61 7.57 -12.71
N GLU A 118 32.36 7.91 -12.46
CA GLU A 118 31.49 7.18 -11.53
C GLU A 118 31.48 5.69 -11.88
N LYS A 119 31.61 4.86 -10.85
CA LYS A 119 31.73 3.41 -10.99
C LYS A 119 30.50 2.87 -11.72
N SER A 120 30.74 2.10 -12.78
CA SER A 120 29.66 1.49 -13.57
C SER A 120 28.80 0.55 -12.72
N HIS A 121 27.58 0.27 -13.16
CA HIS A 121 26.63 -0.65 -12.52
C HIS A 121 27.19 -2.07 -12.23
N LEU A 122 28.36 -2.44 -12.78
CA LEU A 122 29.07 -3.67 -12.45
C LEU A 122 29.80 -3.65 -11.09
N ASP A 123 30.15 -2.47 -10.56
CA ASP A 123 30.89 -2.32 -9.30
C ASP A 123 29.98 -2.10 -8.08
N THR A 124 28.68 -1.86 -8.32
CA THR A 124 27.66 -1.81 -7.27
C THR A 124 27.16 -3.22 -6.96
N PRO A 125 27.30 -3.72 -5.72
CA PRO A 125 26.74 -5.03 -5.36
C PRO A 125 25.22 -5.00 -5.55
N LEU A 126 24.66 -6.09 -6.11
CA LEU A 126 23.22 -6.18 -6.31
C LEU A 126 22.50 -6.05 -4.96
N GLU A 127 21.53 -5.13 -4.88
CA GLU A 127 20.64 -5.04 -3.72
C GLU A 127 19.81 -6.32 -3.62
N GLU A 128 19.81 -6.93 -2.43
CA GLU A 128 19.10 -8.18 -2.21
C GLU A 128 17.59 -7.99 -2.34
N ASN A 129 16.93 -8.96 -2.95
CA ASN A 129 15.48 -8.94 -3.12
C ASN A 129 14.78 -9.05 -1.76
N VAL A 130 14.15 -7.96 -1.34
CA VAL A 130 13.40 -7.80 -0.07
C VAL A 130 12.28 -8.85 0.08
N ASN A 131 11.81 -9.46 -1.02
CA ASN A 131 10.81 -10.52 -0.98
C ASN A 131 11.39 -11.93 -0.74
N ARG A 132 12.72 -12.08 -0.63
CA ARG A 132 13.35 -13.34 -0.21
C ARG A 132 13.53 -13.31 1.30
N ILE A 133 12.42 -13.33 2.02
CA ILE A 133 12.42 -13.65 3.45
C ILE A 133 12.82 -15.12 3.55
N ILE A 134 14.06 -15.39 3.93
CA ILE A 134 14.44 -16.72 4.42
C ILE A 134 13.84 -16.77 5.82
N PRO A 135 12.78 -17.55 6.07
CA PRO A 135 12.27 -17.69 7.43
C PRO A 135 13.36 -18.34 8.27
N GLU A 136 13.79 -17.63 9.30
CA GLU A 136 14.74 -18.07 10.31
C GLU A 136 14.30 -19.44 10.89
N GLU A 137 15.23 -20.39 10.99
CA GLU A 137 15.03 -21.71 11.58
C GLU A 137 14.69 -21.59 13.09
N GLY A 138 13.46 -21.23 13.42
CA GLY A 138 13.07 -21.07 14.83
C GLY A 138 11.63 -20.67 15.08
N THR A 139 10.98 -20.02 14.12
CA THR A 139 9.54 -19.74 14.22
C THR A 139 8.76 -21.00 13.83
N VAL A 140 8.30 -21.74 14.84
CA VAL A 140 7.27 -22.78 14.66
C VAL A 140 5.99 -22.09 14.21
N GLU A 141 5.87 -21.94 12.89
CA GLU A 141 4.64 -21.57 12.21
C GLU A 141 3.55 -22.53 12.67
N ALA A 142 2.38 -21.99 13.00
CA ALA A 142 1.22 -22.82 13.29
C ALA A 142 0.93 -23.70 12.07
N ARG A 143 1.27 -24.99 12.17
CA ARG A 143 1.21 -25.94 11.04
C ARG A 143 -0.21 -26.18 10.52
N SER A 144 -1.23 -25.68 11.23
CA SER A 144 -2.63 -25.66 10.81
C SER A 144 -3.33 -24.36 11.22
N ILE A 145 -4.36 -23.99 10.45
CA ILE A 145 -5.28 -22.88 10.76
C ILE A 145 -5.92 -23.07 12.14
N GLU A 146 -6.23 -24.30 12.56
CA GLU A 146 -6.76 -24.56 13.91
C GLU A 146 -5.76 -24.21 15.01
N ASP A 147 -4.47 -24.48 14.80
CA ASP A 147 -3.43 -24.14 15.78
C ASP A 147 -3.23 -22.61 15.84
N ALA A 148 -3.31 -21.92 14.69
CA ALA A 148 -3.30 -20.46 14.65
C ALA A 148 -4.49 -19.84 15.39
N ILE A 149 -5.70 -20.39 15.22
CA ILE A 149 -6.91 -19.93 15.92
C ILE A 149 -6.81 -20.21 17.42
N ALA A 150 -6.35 -21.40 17.81
CA ALA A 150 -6.18 -21.76 19.23
C ALA A 150 -5.13 -20.87 19.92
N ARG A 151 -4.00 -20.59 19.24
CA ARG A 151 -2.98 -19.65 19.75
C ARG A 151 -3.53 -18.23 19.88
N ARG A 152 -4.34 -17.76 18.92
CA ARG A 152 -5.01 -16.45 19.00
C ARG A 152 -6.02 -16.38 20.14
N MET A 153 -6.81 -17.42 20.36
CA MET A 153 -7.78 -17.47 21.46
C MET A 153 -7.07 -17.45 22.82
N LYS A 154 -5.96 -18.19 22.96
CA LYS A 154 -5.14 -18.17 24.18
C LYS A 154 -4.51 -16.79 24.42
N ALA A 155 -4.01 -16.14 23.38
CA ALA A 155 -3.44 -14.80 23.46
C ALA A 155 -4.52 -13.75 23.80
N ALA A 156 -5.69 -13.82 23.16
CA ALA A 156 -6.82 -12.95 23.44
C ALA A 156 -7.34 -13.12 24.88
N PHE A 157 -7.43 -14.37 25.36
CA PHE A 157 -7.80 -14.65 26.75
C PHE A 157 -6.75 -14.13 27.75
N ALA A 158 -5.46 -14.25 27.43
CA ALA A 158 -4.40 -13.68 28.27
C ALA A 158 -4.47 -12.16 28.36
N ALA A 159 -4.69 -11.46 27.24
CA ALA A 159 -4.88 -10.01 27.23
C ALA A 159 -6.15 -9.59 28.00
N TYR A 160 -7.23 -10.37 27.87
CA TYR A 160 -8.46 -10.17 28.64
C TYR A 160 -8.25 -10.41 30.15
N GLU A 161 -7.45 -11.42 30.52
CA GLU A 161 -7.06 -11.68 31.92
C GLU A 161 -6.25 -10.49 32.48
N GLU A 162 -5.22 -10.03 31.76
CA GLU A 162 -4.40 -8.90 32.22
C GLU A 162 -5.19 -7.61 32.40
N ALA A 163 -6.13 -7.31 31.49
CA ALA A 163 -6.95 -6.10 31.55
C ALA A 163 -7.98 -6.13 32.70
N ASN A 164 -8.61 -7.28 32.98
CA ASN A 164 -9.71 -7.37 33.94
C ASN A 164 -9.29 -7.77 35.35
N MET A 165 -8.12 -8.42 35.52
CA MET A 165 -7.65 -8.87 36.83
C MET A 165 -7.45 -7.75 37.87
N PRO A 166 -6.96 -6.54 37.53
CA PRO A 166 -6.88 -5.44 38.48
C PRO A 166 -8.26 -4.99 38.98
N ARG A 167 -9.25 -4.92 38.09
CA ARG A 167 -10.65 -4.57 38.42
C ARG A 167 -11.24 -5.58 39.41
N LEU A 168 -11.12 -6.87 39.12
CA LEU A 168 -11.63 -7.93 39.99
C LEU A 168 -10.94 -7.99 41.36
N LYS A 169 -9.64 -7.67 41.43
CA LYS A 169 -8.91 -7.58 42.71
C LYS A 169 -9.39 -6.41 43.57
N GLN A 170 -9.76 -5.28 42.95
CA GLN A 170 -10.30 -4.12 43.66
C GLN A 170 -11.72 -4.36 44.14
N GLU A 171 -12.56 -5.00 43.33
CA GLU A 171 -13.94 -5.34 43.67
C GLU A 171 -14.02 -6.45 44.74
N ASN A 172 -13.07 -7.40 44.74
CA ASN A 172 -13.08 -8.56 45.62
C ASN A 172 -11.74 -8.77 46.35
N PRO A 173 -11.38 -7.93 47.34
CA PRO A 173 -10.07 -7.97 48.00
C PRO A 173 -9.83 -9.24 48.85
N ASN A 174 -10.89 -9.93 49.27
CA ASN A 174 -10.79 -11.14 50.10
C ASN A 174 -10.68 -12.45 49.29
N MET A 175 -10.76 -12.40 47.96
CA MET A 175 -10.72 -13.60 47.13
C MET A 175 -9.31 -14.00 46.73
N ARG A 176 -9.07 -15.31 46.67
CA ARG A 176 -7.80 -15.87 46.18
C ARG A 176 -7.71 -15.71 44.67
N LEU A 177 -6.48 -15.60 44.15
CA LEU A 177 -6.21 -15.48 42.71
C LEU A 177 -6.89 -16.58 41.87
N SER A 178 -6.97 -17.80 42.39
CA SER A 178 -7.64 -18.92 41.70
C SER A 178 -9.14 -18.71 41.54
N GLN A 179 -9.79 -18.10 42.53
CA GLN A 179 -11.22 -17.78 42.50
C GLN A 179 -11.50 -16.65 41.51
N LEU A 180 -10.67 -15.60 41.51
CA LEU A 180 -10.76 -14.49 40.55
C LEU A 180 -10.58 -14.97 39.11
N LYS A 181 -9.60 -15.85 38.84
CA LYS A 181 -9.41 -16.47 37.52
C LYS A 181 -10.60 -17.36 37.10
N GLN A 182 -11.27 -18.00 38.06
CA GLN A 182 -12.45 -18.81 37.79
C GLN A 182 -13.67 -17.94 37.45
N GLN A 183 -13.82 -16.78 38.09
CA GLN A 183 -14.85 -15.80 37.74
C GLN A 183 -14.62 -15.23 36.34
N LEU A 184 -13.38 -14.86 36.02
CA LEU A 184 -12.98 -14.33 34.72
C LEU A 184 -13.19 -15.34 33.55
N LYS A 185 -13.20 -16.65 33.84
CA LYS A 185 -13.54 -17.69 32.86
C LYS A 185 -15.04 -17.92 32.65
N LYS A 186 -15.87 -17.41 33.58
CA LYS A 186 -17.33 -17.56 33.53
C LYS A 186 -18.00 -16.37 32.84
N GLU A 187 -17.36 -15.20 32.89
CA GLU A 187 -17.69 -14.04 32.05
C GLU A 187 -17.28 -14.28 30.59
#